data_AF-A0A9Q3INB3-F1
#
_entry.id   AF-A0A9Q3INB3-F1
#
_cell.length_a   1.000
_cell.length_b   1.000
_cell.length_c   1.000
_cell.angle_alpha   90.00
_cell.angle_beta   90.00
_cell.angle_gamma   90.00
#
_symmetry.space_group_name_H-M   'P 1'
#
loop_
_entity.id
_entity.type
_entity.pdbx_description
1 polymer ?
#
loop_
_entity_poly.entity_id
_entity_poly.type
_entity_poly.pdbx_seq_one_letter_code
_entity_poly.pdbx_strand_id
1 'polypeptide(L)'
;MVERGHEQLKDALVRSFGENGGKWKKYLPLVTLADRISTKRLTGFSPFELQFGQLPVLPIGIETKIFFAVEWHKISTTEGLLEARGKKLAVNE
;
A
#
# COMPACT_ATOMS: atom_id res chain seq x y z
N MET A 1 18.23 -3.62 6.17
CA MET A 1 17.12 -2.85 6.75
C MET A 1 15.83 -3.62 6.56
N VAL A 2 15.57 -4.62 7.39
CA VAL A 2 14.36 -5.48 7.29
C VAL A 2 13.34 -5.04 8.33
N GLU A 3 13.77 -4.93 9.59
CA GLU A 3 12.94 -4.54 10.73
C GLU A 3 12.13 -3.27 10.51
N ARG A 4 12.77 -2.17 10.09
CA ARG A 4 12.09 -0.87 9.87
C ARG A 4 11.00 -0.93 8.78
N GLY A 5 11.24 -1.70 7.71
CA GLY A 5 10.26 -1.87 6.63
C GLY A 5 9.08 -2.71 7.09
N HIS A 6 9.35 -3.75 7.87
CA HIS A 6 8.33 -4.61 8.46
C HIS A 6 7.49 -3.90 9.52
N GLU A 7 8.09 -3.02 10.32
CA GLU A 7 7.38 -2.18 11.29
C GLU A 7 6.27 -1.36 10.61
N GLN A 8 6.63 -0.65 9.53
CA GLN A 8 5.69 0.18 8.77
C GLN A 8 4.58 -0.65 8.12
N LEU A 9 4.93 -1.84 7.61
CA LEU A 9 4.00 -2.76 6.99
C LEU A 9 3.03 -3.37 8.01
N LYS A 10 3.53 -3.71 9.20
CA LYS A 10 2.73 -4.22 10.32
C LYS A 10 1.73 -3.15 10.78
N ASP A 11 2.19 -1.92 10.96
CA ASP A 11 1.36 -0.80 11.40
C ASP A 11 0.26 -0.50 10.37
N ALA A 12 0.60 -0.47 9.08
CA ALA A 12 -0.36 -0.32 8.00
C ALA A 12 -1.40 -1.44 7.99
N LEU A 13 -0.95 -2.68 8.19
CA LEU A 13 -1.84 -3.85 8.23
C LEU A 13 -2.82 -3.77 9.40
N VAL A 14 -2.33 -3.45 10.60
CA VAL A 14 -3.17 -3.29 11.81
C VAL A 14 -4.21 -2.18 11.62
N ARG A 15 -3.81 -1.03 11.06
CA ARG A 15 -4.75 0.06 10.75
C ARG A 15 -5.76 -0.29 9.65
N SER A 16 -5.43 -1.24 8.77
CA SER A 16 -6.28 -1.62 7.64
C SER A 16 -7.50 -2.45 8.04
N PHE A 17 -7.35 -3.41 8.95
CA PHE A 17 -8.46 -4.27 9.39
C PHE A 17 -9.22 -3.75 10.61
N GLY A 18 -8.70 -2.74 11.31
CA GLY A 18 -9.36 -2.10 12.46
C GLY A 18 -9.50 -3.04 13.66
N GLU A 19 -10.63 -2.97 14.38
CA GLU A 19 -10.89 -3.79 15.58
C GLU A 19 -11.11 -5.27 15.26
N ASN A 20 -11.48 -5.60 14.01
CA ASN A 20 -11.71 -6.99 13.61
C ASN A 20 -10.42 -7.61 13.07
N GLY A 21 -9.60 -8.09 14.01
CA GLY A 21 -8.36 -8.82 13.72
C GLY A 21 -8.52 -9.96 12.72
N GLY A 22 -9.69 -10.60 12.64
CA GLY A 22 -9.95 -11.72 11.73
C GLY A 22 -9.77 -11.41 10.24
N LYS A 23 -9.82 -10.13 9.83
CA LYS A 23 -9.68 -9.72 8.43
C LYS A 23 -8.22 -9.56 7.97
N TRP A 24 -7.23 -9.76 8.84
CA TRP A 24 -5.81 -9.58 8.50
C TRP A 24 -5.39 -10.39 7.26
N LYS A 25 -5.92 -11.61 7.11
CA LYS A 25 -5.62 -12.48 5.95
C LYS A 25 -6.05 -11.86 4.63
N LYS A 26 -7.17 -11.12 4.61
CA LYS A 26 -7.66 -10.40 3.43
C LYS A 26 -6.77 -9.19 3.12
N TYR A 27 -6.36 -8.43 4.14
CA TYR A 27 -5.60 -7.19 3.96
C TYR A 27 -4.10 -7.40 3.75
N LEU A 28 -3.51 -8.49 4.21
CA LEU A 28 -2.08 -8.78 4.04
C LEU A 28 -1.61 -8.72 2.57
N PRO A 29 -2.23 -9.43 1.60
CA PRO A 29 -1.82 -9.32 0.21
C PRO A 29 -2.02 -7.91 -0.36
N LEU A 30 -3.02 -7.16 0.12
CA LEU A 30 -3.34 -5.83 -0.39
C LEU A 30 -2.33 -4.77 0.10
N VAL A 31 -1.97 -4.81 1.38
CA VAL A 31 -0.97 -3.91 1.98
C VAL A 31 0.42 -4.21 1.43
N THR A 32 0.77 -5.49 1.24
CA THR A 32 2.05 -5.86 0.62
C THR A 32 2.12 -5.46 -0.85
N LEU A 33 1.02 -5.56 -1.61
CA LEU A 33 0.95 -5.01 -2.96
C LEU A 33 1.13 -3.49 -2.95
N ALA A 34 0.40 -2.79 -2.07
CA ALA A 34 0.51 -1.34 -1.92
C ALA A 34 1.96 -0.90 -1.63
N ASP A 35 2.70 -1.66 -0.83
CA ASP A 35 4.11 -1.38 -0.54
C ASP A 35 5.01 -1.53 -1.76
N ARG A 36 4.80 -2.59 -2.55
CA ARG A 36 5.61 -2.89 -3.74
C ARG A 36 5.41 -1.88 -4.86
N ILE A 37 4.22 -1.32 -5.00
CA ILE A 37 3.88 -0.34 -6.06
C ILE A 37 4.03 1.12 -5.59
N SER A 38 4.38 1.36 -4.33
CA SER A 38 4.57 2.71 -3.80
C SER A 38 6.03 3.12 -3.88
N THR A 39 6.26 4.30 -4.45
CA THR A 39 7.59 4.92 -4.55
C THR A 39 8.20 5.14 -3.17
N LYS A 40 9.47 4.74 -2.99
CA LYS A 40 10.20 4.96 -1.74
C LYS A 40 10.94 6.30 -1.79
N ARG A 41 10.91 7.06 -0.68
CA ARG A 41 11.58 8.37 -0.58
C ARG A 41 13.09 8.34 -0.84
N LEU A 42 13.76 7.25 -0.46
CA LEU A 42 15.22 7.12 -0.59
C LEU A 42 15.68 6.94 -2.04
N THR A 43 14.96 6.14 -2.81
CA THR A 43 15.36 5.75 -4.16
C THR A 43 14.63 6.55 -5.23
N GLY A 44 13.46 7.12 -4.92
CA GLY A 44 12.58 7.72 -5.92
C GLY A 44 11.87 6.67 -6.81
N PHE A 45 12.04 5.38 -6.52
CA PHE A 45 11.45 4.26 -7.25
C PHE A 45 10.68 3.34 -6.30
N SER A 46 9.65 2.67 -6.80
CA SER A 46 8.95 1.60 -6.10
C SER A 46 9.79 0.32 -6.08
N PRO A 47 9.59 -0.57 -5.08
CA PRO A 47 10.26 -1.88 -5.08
C PRO A 47 9.99 -2.69 -6.36
N PHE A 48 8.81 -2.56 -6.95
CA PHE A 48 8.48 -3.20 -8.23
C PHE A 48 9.38 -2.71 -9.36
N GLU A 49 9.54 -1.39 -9.50
CA GLU A 49 10.41 -0.80 -10.54
C GLU A 49 11.86 -1.24 -10.36
N LEU A 50 12.37 -1.27 -9.13
CA LEU A 50 13.73 -1.72 -8.85
C LEU A 50 13.95 -3.20 -9.18
N GLN A 51 12.92 -4.02 -9.01
CA GLN A 51 13.01 -5.46 -9.27
C GLN A 51 12.86 -5.81 -10.76
N PHE A 52 11.98 -5.11 -11.48
CA PHE A 52 11.58 -5.48 -12.84
C PHE A 52 12.04 -4.50 -13.92
N GLY A 53 12.59 -3.34 -13.56
CA GLY A 53 13.03 -2.31 -14.50
C GLY A 53 11.89 -1.64 -15.28
N GLN A 54 10.64 -1.78 -14.82
CA GLN A 54 9.45 -1.23 -15.48
C GLN A 54 8.40 -0.79 -14.46
N LEU A 55 7.49 0.09 -14.88
CA LEU A 55 6.37 0.52 -14.05
C LEU A 55 5.38 -0.63 -13.80
N PRO A 56 4.77 -0.70 -12.59
CA PRO A 56 3.72 -1.68 -12.32
C PRO A 56 2.49 -1.40 -13.19
N VAL A 57 2.14 -2.34 -14.06
CA VAL A 57 0.91 -2.27 -14.86
C VAL A 57 -0.27 -2.71 -14.01
N LEU A 58 -1.11 -1.76 -13.60
CA LEU A 58 -2.36 -2.02 -12.89
C LEU A 58 -3.53 -1.92 -13.87
N PRO A 59 -4.65 -2.65 -13.64
CA PRO A 59 -5.86 -2.40 -14.41
C PRO A 59 -6.28 -0.93 -14.28
N ILE A 60 -6.58 -0.27 -15.40
CA ILE A 60 -6.80 1.18 -15.43
C ILE A 60 -7.89 1.64 -14.46
N GLY A 61 -8.97 0.86 -14.34
CA GLY A 61 -10.05 1.14 -13.38
C GLY A 61 -9.60 1.07 -11.91
N ILE A 62 -8.52 0.37 -11.59
CA ILE A 62 -7.94 0.25 -10.24
C ILE A 62 -6.97 1.41 -9.99
N GLU A 63 -6.09 1.69 -10.94
CA GLU A 63 -5.07 2.75 -10.81
C GLU A 63 -5.73 4.13 -10.58
N THR A 64 -6.68 4.49 -11.43
CA THR A 64 -7.43 5.75 -11.35
C THR A 64 -8.16 5.85 -10.00
N LYS A 65 -8.83 4.78 -9.57
CA LYS A 65 -9.53 4.75 -8.27
C LYS A 65 -8.57 4.92 -7.10
N ILE A 66 -7.44 4.24 -7.09
CA ILE A 66 -6.47 4.35 -5.99
C ILE A 66 -5.92 5.77 -5.92
N PHE A 67 -5.60 6.39 -7.05
CA PHE A 67 -5.02 7.73 -7.05
C PHE A 67 -6.03 8.80 -6.61
N PHE A 68 -7.25 8.78 -7.16
CA PHE A 68 -8.26 9.81 -6.88
C PHE A 68 -9.02 9.58 -5.57
N ALA A 69 -9.15 8.35 -5.09
CA ALA A 69 -9.90 8.08 -3.86
C ALA A 69 -9.09 8.33 -2.58
N VAL A 70 -7.82 8.72 -2.71
CA VAL A 70 -6.91 8.97 -1.59
C VAL A 70 -6.89 10.46 -1.25
N GLU A 71 -7.15 10.77 0.01
CA GLU A 71 -7.08 12.13 0.54
C GLU A 71 -5.63 12.53 0.84
N TRP A 72 -4.87 12.89 -0.20
CA TRP A 72 -3.43 13.15 -0.13
C TRP A 72 -3.01 14.13 0.98
N HIS A 73 -3.82 15.16 1.23
CA HIS A 73 -3.58 16.17 2.27
C HIS A 73 -3.57 15.59 3.70
N LYS A 74 -4.17 14.42 3.93
CA LYS A 74 -4.20 13.74 5.24
C LYS A 74 -3.06 12.74 5.42
N ILE A 75 -2.30 12.44 4.36
CA ILE A 75 -1.26 11.40 4.38
C ILE A 75 0.11 12.04 4.54
N SER A 76 0.71 11.83 5.69
CA SER A 76 2.08 12.26 5.99
C SER A 76 3.05 11.09 6.20
N THR A 77 2.54 9.95 6.68
CA THR A 77 3.35 8.77 7.01
C THR A 77 3.26 7.67 5.96
N THR A 78 4.27 6.79 5.95
CA THR A 78 4.33 5.65 5.02
C THR A 78 3.20 4.67 5.33
N GLU A 79 2.99 4.35 6.60
CA GLU A 79 1.96 3.40 7.02
C GLU A 79 0.56 3.91 6.68
N GLY A 80 0.30 5.22 6.80
CA GLY A 80 -0.96 5.83 6.39
C GLY A 80 -1.20 5.77 4.87
N LEU A 81 -0.15 5.93 4.06
CA LEU A 81 -0.24 5.71 2.62
C LEU A 81 -0.59 4.26 2.29
N LEU A 82 0.11 3.31 2.91
CA LEU A 82 -0.11 1.87 2.70
C LEU A 82 -1.50 1.43 3.13
N GLU A 83 -1.99 1.94 4.26
CA GLU A 83 -3.35 1.74 4.74
C GLU A 83 -4.38 2.27 3.73
N ALA A 84 -4.24 3.53 3.31
CA ALA A 84 -5.18 4.15 2.38
C ALA A 84 -5.26 3.37 1.07
N ARG A 85 -4.11 3.03 0.48
CA ARG A 85 -4.06 2.24 -0.76
C ARG A 85 -4.58 0.82 -0.55
N GLY A 86 -4.20 0.15 0.53
CA GLY A 86 -4.67 -1.19 0.88
C GLY A 86 -6.19 -1.26 1.03
N LYS A 87 -6.81 -0.25 1.67
CA LYS A 87 -8.27 -0.13 1.79
C LYS A 87 -8.94 0.07 0.44
N LYS A 88 -8.40 0.91 -0.45
CA LYS A 88 -8.99 1.11 -1.80
C LYS A 88 -8.87 -0.12 -2.70
N LEU A 89 -7.80 -0.90 -2.53
CA LEU A 89 -7.65 -2.20 -3.19
C LEU A 89 -8.71 -3.21 -2.72
N ALA A 90 -9.13 -3.16 -1.45
CA ALA A 90 -10.12 -4.08 -0.88
C ALA A 90 -11.57 -3.82 -1.33
N VAL A 91 -11.87 -2.63 -1.87
CA VAL A 91 -13.22 -2.18 -2.25
C VAL A 91 -13.63 -2.66 -3.65
N ASN A 92 -12.76 -3.36 -4.39
CA ASN A 92 -13.08 -3.94 -5.71
C ASN A 92 -13.56 -5.40 -5.65
N GLU A 93 -13.93 -5.91 -4.47
CA GLU A 93 -14.75 -7.13 -4.29
C GLU A 93 -16.17 -6.73 -3.87
#